data_AF-A0A8I2YIP6-F1
#
_entry.id   AF-A0A8I2YIP6-F1
#
_cell.length_a   1.000
_cell.length_b   1.000
_cell.length_c   1.000
_cell.angle_alpha   90.00
_cell.angle_beta   90.00
_cell.angle_gamma   90.00
#
_symmetry.space_group_name_H-M   'P 1'
#
loop_
_entity.id
_entity.type
_entity.pdbx_description
1 polymer ?
#
loop_
_entity_poly.entity_id
_entity_poly.type
_entity_poly.pdbx_seq_one_letter_code
_entity_poly.pdbx_strand_id
1 'polypeptide(L)'
;MRDYFDLLAETALLRRLEEAVPIGDGSDKEVVQDWKDFFASWGSHVIINSSFGARFQLNVWASNSDSSVNQRFSTSVTASFNGIGFGGQFDASVTTEEQYRTFSEFMQKQVSVVGGNPRLNTQLAADPTHYDRFIDWAGSVGEDSSIATMRVTELWVLMKEAGRKEVRNAAGLVMDAYNYIVSHTQVYKTAIVFDIQTDWAEFNLLSPFAVIIPDPDNPFPGTNMVVANTRVQWGKEYSHAFDKMTLRFFVINDGSPIDFSISRGSRANQGGRGRAEAIIEGLSYLNDEITDNVWNTMWFYQKAVSSTAASTPLKLARTSHKWDDILKEYLEETGASDWL
;
A
#
# COMPACT_ATOMS: atom_id res chain seq x y z
N MET A 1 -6.33 24.69 -27.60
CA MET A 1 -5.75 24.59 -26.25
C MET A 1 -6.94 24.52 -25.30
N ARG A 2 -7.08 23.49 -24.45
CA ARG A 2 -8.21 23.43 -23.49
C ARG A 2 -7.91 24.45 -22.38
N ASP A 3 -8.89 25.30 -22.04
CA ASP A 3 -8.78 26.23 -20.92
C ASP A 3 -8.80 25.44 -19.61
N TYR A 4 -7.62 25.18 -19.05
CA TYR A 4 -7.46 24.58 -17.73
C TYR A 4 -7.39 25.65 -16.62
N PHE A 5 -7.61 26.92 -16.96
CA PHE A 5 -7.55 28.06 -16.03
C PHE A 5 -8.48 27.90 -14.82
N ASP A 6 -9.65 27.30 -15.01
CA ASP A 6 -10.63 27.09 -13.94
C ASP A 6 -10.27 25.93 -12.98
N LEU A 7 -9.24 25.14 -13.29
CA LEU A 7 -8.83 24.02 -12.44
C LEU A 7 -7.97 24.45 -11.25
N LEU A 8 -7.46 25.69 -11.24
CA LEU A 8 -6.68 26.22 -10.14
C LEU A 8 -7.56 27.10 -9.24
N ALA A 9 -7.58 26.79 -7.94
CA ALA A 9 -8.13 27.69 -6.93
C ALA A 9 -7.16 28.87 -6.69
N GLU A 10 -6.90 29.69 -7.73
CA GLU A 10 -5.80 30.65 -7.79
C GLU A 10 -5.73 31.58 -6.57
N THR A 11 -6.86 32.04 -6.05
CA THR A 11 -6.88 32.95 -4.87
C THR A 11 -6.39 32.26 -3.60
N ALA A 12 -6.85 31.02 -3.35
CA ALA A 12 -6.43 30.27 -2.17
C ALA A 12 -4.98 29.80 -2.30
N LEU A 13 -4.58 29.43 -3.52
CA LEU A 13 -3.21 29.00 -3.81
C LEU A 13 -2.23 30.16 -3.61
N LEU A 14 -2.56 31.35 -4.11
CA LEU A 14 -1.76 32.55 -3.89
C LEU A 14 -1.61 32.86 -2.41
N ARG A 15 -2.71 32.86 -1.64
CA ARG A 15 -2.65 33.12 -0.20
C ARG A 15 -1.71 32.14 0.53
N ARG A 16 -1.68 30.87 0.10
CA ARG A 16 -0.77 29.87 0.68
C ARG A 16 0.69 30.10 0.28
N LEU A 17 0.92 30.64 -0.91
CA LEU A 17 2.26 30.87 -1.47
C LEU A 17 2.85 32.25 -1.13
N GLU A 18 2.05 33.20 -0.66
CA GLU A 18 2.50 34.55 -0.26
C GLU A 18 3.59 34.52 0.82
N GLU A 19 3.51 33.56 1.74
CA GLU A 19 4.44 33.38 2.85
C GLU A 19 5.47 32.25 2.59
N ALA A 20 5.43 31.63 1.41
CA ALA A 20 6.25 30.47 1.12
C ALA A 20 7.73 30.85 0.96
N VAL A 21 8.59 30.19 1.72
CA VAL A 21 10.05 30.35 1.66
C VAL A 21 10.62 29.33 0.66
N PRO A 22 11.56 29.72 -0.21
CA PRO A 22 12.24 28.78 -1.10
C PRO A 22 12.90 27.62 -0.35
N ILE A 23 12.76 26.41 -0.89
CA ILE A 23 13.30 25.18 -0.28
C ILE A 23 14.83 25.23 -0.11
N GLY A 24 15.54 25.97 -0.96
CA GLY A 24 17.00 26.12 -0.88
C GLY A 24 17.73 24.78 -1.02
N ASP A 25 18.68 24.53 -0.11
CA ASP A 25 19.37 23.24 0.03
C ASP A 25 18.70 22.29 1.04
N GLY A 26 17.55 22.72 1.61
CA GLY A 26 16.79 22.04 2.65
C GLY A 26 17.53 21.86 3.99
N SER A 27 18.52 22.70 4.27
CA SER A 27 19.15 22.78 5.60
C SER A 27 18.18 23.24 6.70
N ASP A 28 17.17 24.04 6.33
CA ASP A 28 16.09 24.45 7.22
C ASP A 28 14.96 23.41 7.24
N LYS A 29 14.89 22.67 8.35
CA LYS A 29 13.90 21.62 8.54
C LYS A 29 12.47 22.15 8.65
N GLU A 30 12.28 23.37 9.14
CA GLU A 30 10.95 23.98 9.24
C GLU A 30 10.41 24.33 7.85
N VAL A 31 11.27 24.85 6.97
CA VAL A 31 10.92 25.12 5.57
C VAL A 31 10.60 23.82 4.81
N VAL A 32 11.41 22.77 4.99
CA VAL A 32 11.13 21.45 4.37
C VAL A 32 9.79 20.90 4.86
N GLN A 33 9.49 21.03 6.15
CA GLN A 33 8.21 20.56 6.71
C GLN A 33 7.03 21.39 6.19
N ASP A 34 7.16 22.72 6.08
CA ASP A 34 6.11 23.58 5.53
C ASP A 34 5.74 23.17 4.08
N TRP A 35 6.73 22.81 3.27
CA TRP A 35 6.47 22.29 1.92
C TRP A 35 5.84 20.90 1.92
N LYS A 36 6.21 20.01 2.85
CA LYS A 36 5.52 18.73 3.01
C LYS A 36 4.05 18.94 3.37
N ASP A 37 3.76 19.87 4.27
CA ASP A 37 2.39 20.21 4.68
C ASP A 37 1.60 20.89 3.54
N PHE A 38 2.27 21.68 2.70
CA PHE A 38 1.71 22.20 1.47
C PHE A 38 1.24 21.06 0.55
N PHE A 39 2.10 20.09 0.24
CA PHE A 39 1.73 18.98 -0.65
C PHE A 39 0.73 18.00 -0.02
N ALA A 40 0.74 17.85 1.31
CA ALA A 40 -0.27 17.07 2.01
C ALA A 40 -1.68 17.69 1.90
N SER A 41 -1.77 19.03 1.84
CA SER A 41 -3.04 19.75 1.76
C SER A 41 -3.52 20.00 0.33
N TRP A 42 -2.61 20.29 -0.60
CA TRP A 42 -2.95 20.63 -1.99
C TRP A 42 -2.78 19.48 -2.99
N GLY A 43 -1.96 18.48 -2.64
CA GLY A 43 -1.46 17.51 -3.61
C GLY A 43 -0.37 18.09 -4.52
N SER A 44 0.27 17.21 -5.29
CA SER A 44 1.31 17.58 -6.26
C SER A 44 0.79 17.63 -7.71
N HIS A 45 -0.41 17.09 -7.94
CA HIS A 45 -0.98 16.92 -9.27
C HIS A 45 -2.46 17.30 -9.30
N VAL A 46 -2.93 17.73 -10.47
CA VAL A 46 -4.32 18.10 -10.74
C VAL A 46 -4.89 17.15 -11.78
N ILE A 47 -6.11 16.69 -11.56
CA ILE A 47 -6.84 15.82 -12.49
C ILE A 47 -7.31 16.66 -13.68
N ILE A 48 -6.82 16.34 -14.88
CA ILE A 48 -7.16 17.05 -16.13
C ILE A 48 -8.15 16.27 -17.01
N ASN A 49 -8.31 14.98 -16.75
CA ASN A 49 -9.28 14.14 -17.43
C ASN A 49 -9.63 12.92 -16.57
N SER A 50 -10.84 12.41 -16.72
CA SER A 50 -11.26 11.15 -16.12
C SER A 50 -12.14 10.38 -17.09
N SER A 51 -12.13 9.05 -16.99
CA SER A 51 -13.11 8.19 -17.64
C SER A 51 -14.03 7.59 -16.59
N PHE A 52 -15.32 7.60 -16.87
CA PHE A 52 -16.31 6.91 -16.04
C PHE A 52 -16.60 5.53 -16.62
N GLY A 53 -16.80 4.55 -15.75
CA GLY A 53 -17.04 3.15 -16.11
C GLY A 53 -16.90 2.29 -14.86
N ALA A 54 -16.25 1.14 -15.02
CA ALA A 54 -15.91 0.29 -13.90
C ALA A 54 -14.53 -0.32 -14.09
N ARG A 55 -13.92 -0.72 -12.97
CA ARG A 55 -12.59 -1.28 -12.93
C ARG A 55 -12.52 -2.38 -11.90
N PHE A 56 -12.13 -3.56 -12.35
CA PHE A 56 -11.70 -4.66 -11.51
C PHE A 56 -10.17 -4.72 -11.63
N GLN A 57 -9.49 -4.62 -10.50
CA GLN A 57 -8.04 -4.73 -10.43
C GLN A 57 -7.66 -5.76 -9.38
N LEU A 58 -6.97 -6.79 -9.84
CA LEU A 58 -6.38 -7.84 -9.02
C LEU A 58 -4.87 -7.74 -9.14
N ASN A 59 -4.23 -7.23 -8.11
CA ASN A 59 -2.78 -7.25 -7.97
C ASN A 59 -2.40 -8.46 -7.13
N VAL A 60 -1.40 -9.22 -7.57
CA VAL A 60 -0.92 -10.41 -6.87
C VAL A 60 0.60 -10.34 -6.79
N TRP A 61 1.12 -10.69 -5.63
CA TRP A 61 2.55 -10.84 -5.36
C TRP A 61 2.78 -12.20 -4.72
N ALA A 62 3.96 -12.77 -4.90
CA ALA A 62 4.41 -13.97 -4.20
C ALA A 62 5.93 -13.93 -4.10
N SER A 63 6.52 -14.84 -3.32
CA SER A 63 7.97 -14.96 -3.24
C SER A 63 8.57 -15.29 -4.61
N ASN A 64 9.62 -14.54 -4.99
CA ASN A 64 10.41 -14.80 -6.19
C ASN A 64 11.64 -15.68 -5.93
N SER A 65 11.81 -16.18 -4.69
CA SER A 65 12.97 -16.99 -4.28
C SER A 65 13.02 -18.34 -4.99
N ASP A 66 11.86 -18.86 -5.40
CA ASP A 66 11.74 -20.10 -6.17
C ASP A 66 11.53 -19.79 -7.66
N SER A 67 12.51 -20.15 -8.47
CA SER A 67 12.45 -19.96 -9.93
C SER A 67 11.24 -20.66 -10.60
N SER A 68 10.73 -21.76 -10.03
CA SER A 68 9.57 -22.47 -10.55
C SER A 68 8.27 -21.69 -10.35
N VAL A 69 8.16 -20.96 -9.23
CA VAL A 69 7.06 -20.01 -8.97
C VAL A 69 7.10 -18.89 -10.00
N ASN A 70 8.29 -18.32 -10.28
CA ASN A 70 8.44 -17.25 -11.27
C ASN A 70 8.02 -17.69 -12.68
N GLN A 71 8.44 -18.89 -13.10
CA GLN A 71 8.12 -19.44 -14.42
C GLN A 71 6.63 -19.74 -14.60
N ARG A 72 5.93 -20.09 -13.52
CA ARG A 72 4.51 -20.48 -13.54
C ARG A 72 3.58 -19.49 -12.85
N PHE A 73 4.06 -18.30 -12.54
CA PHE A 73 3.34 -17.30 -11.75
C PHE A 73 1.94 -17.02 -12.32
N SER A 74 1.86 -16.71 -13.62
CA SER A 74 0.57 -16.44 -14.27
C SER A 74 -0.38 -17.63 -14.23
N THR A 75 0.13 -18.86 -14.40
CA THR A 75 -0.67 -20.09 -14.29
C THR A 75 -1.20 -20.29 -12.87
N SER A 76 -0.37 -20.06 -11.85
CA SER A 76 -0.76 -20.16 -10.44
C SER A 76 -1.78 -19.09 -10.06
N VAL A 77 -1.60 -17.84 -10.51
CA VAL A 77 -2.59 -16.76 -10.34
C VAL A 77 -3.92 -17.17 -11.00
N THR A 78 -3.88 -17.64 -12.24
CA THR A 78 -5.10 -18.07 -12.96
C THR A 78 -5.84 -19.17 -12.20
N ALA A 79 -5.13 -20.17 -11.67
CA ALA A 79 -5.74 -21.23 -10.87
C ALA A 79 -6.29 -20.73 -9.53
N SER A 80 -5.55 -19.87 -8.81
CA SER A 80 -5.94 -19.33 -7.49
C SER A 80 -7.21 -18.48 -7.54
N PHE A 81 -7.46 -17.84 -8.69
CA PHE A 81 -8.61 -16.96 -8.89
C PHE A 81 -9.62 -17.50 -9.92
N ASN A 82 -9.68 -18.82 -10.07
CA ASN A 82 -10.63 -19.54 -10.92
C ASN A 82 -10.76 -18.95 -12.34
N GLY A 83 -9.65 -18.46 -12.91
CA GLY A 83 -9.64 -17.89 -14.25
C GLY A 83 -10.43 -16.60 -14.40
N ILE A 84 -10.64 -15.80 -13.35
CA ILE A 84 -11.45 -14.56 -13.42
C ILE A 84 -10.99 -13.61 -14.55
N GLY A 85 -9.67 -13.50 -14.79
CA GLY A 85 -9.10 -12.71 -15.89
C GLY A 85 -9.13 -13.41 -17.27
N PHE A 86 -9.53 -14.68 -17.33
CA PHE A 86 -9.47 -15.55 -18.49
C PHE A 86 -10.82 -16.25 -18.75
N GLY A 87 -11.93 -15.55 -18.51
CA GLY A 87 -13.26 -16.05 -18.85
C GLY A 87 -13.76 -17.18 -17.94
N GLY A 88 -13.26 -17.26 -16.70
CA GLY A 88 -13.57 -18.34 -15.76
C GLY A 88 -12.87 -19.66 -16.08
N GLN A 89 -11.93 -19.67 -17.03
CA GLN A 89 -11.21 -20.87 -17.46
C GLN A 89 -9.87 -20.98 -16.75
N PHE A 90 -9.60 -22.14 -16.16
CA PHE A 90 -8.33 -22.46 -15.52
C PHE A 90 -8.10 -23.97 -15.48
N ASP A 91 -6.84 -24.38 -15.32
CA ASP A 91 -6.48 -25.77 -15.09
C ASP A 91 -6.41 -26.04 -13.58
N ALA A 92 -7.38 -26.80 -13.05
CA ALA A 92 -7.43 -27.13 -11.63
C ALA A 92 -6.28 -28.05 -11.17
N SER A 93 -5.64 -28.79 -12.09
CA SER A 93 -4.54 -29.70 -11.74
C SER A 93 -3.31 -28.95 -11.21
N VAL A 94 -3.15 -27.68 -11.62
CA VAL A 94 -2.10 -26.76 -11.14
C VAL A 94 -2.10 -26.66 -9.62
N THR A 95 -3.27 -26.71 -8.97
CA THR A 95 -3.39 -26.58 -7.50
C THR A 95 -2.73 -27.72 -6.73
N THR A 96 -2.47 -28.84 -7.40
CA THR A 96 -1.84 -30.02 -6.79
C THR A 96 -0.31 -30.01 -6.91
N GLU A 97 0.23 -29.14 -7.75
CA GLU A 97 1.65 -29.07 -8.06
C GLU A 97 2.45 -28.37 -6.96
N GLU A 98 3.73 -28.73 -6.81
CA GLU A 98 4.58 -28.26 -5.71
C GLU A 98 4.79 -26.74 -5.73
N GLN A 99 5.08 -26.18 -6.90
CA GLN A 99 5.26 -24.73 -7.05
C GLN A 99 3.98 -23.95 -6.74
N TYR A 100 2.80 -24.54 -6.93
CA TYR A 100 1.55 -23.88 -6.54
C TYR A 100 1.43 -23.78 -5.02
N ARG A 101 1.92 -24.78 -4.27
CA ARG A 101 1.95 -24.72 -2.81
C ARG A 101 2.86 -23.59 -2.33
N THR A 102 4.06 -23.48 -2.88
CA THR A 102 4.98 -22.38 -2.59
C THR A 102 4.36 -21.03 -2.96
N PHE A 103 3.78 -20.92 -4.16
CA PHE A 103 3.04 -19.72 -4.57
C PHE A 103 1.94 -19.38 -3.56
N SER A 104 1.04 -20.33 -3.25
CA SER A 104 -0.11 -20.12 -2.37
C SER A 104 0.31 -19.77 -0.94
N GLU A 105 1.42 -20.30 -0.46
CA GLU A 105 1.96 -20.03 0.87
C GLU A 105 2.41 -18.56 0.98
N PHE A 106 3.12 -18.04 -0.02
CA PHE A 106 3.66 -16.68 -0.02
C PHE A 106 2.80 -15.65 -0.77
N MET A 107 1.71 -16.08 -1.40
CA MET A 107 0.84 -15.20 -2.18
C MET A 107 0.22 -14.12 -1.30
N GLN A 108 0.30 -12.88 -1.78
CA GLN A 108 -0.48 -11.74 -1.32
C GLN A 108 -1.32 -11.20 -2.47
N LYS A 109 -2.43 -10.56 -2.15
CA LYS A 109 -3.29 -9.94 -3.15
C LYS A 109 -3.88 -8.64 -2.66
N GLN A 110 -4.15 -7.77 -3.61
CA GLN A 110 -4.97 -6.58 -3.43
C GLN A 110 -6.05 -6.59 -4.50
N VAL A 111 -7.30 -6.51 -4.07
CA VAL A 111 -8.46 -6.48 -4.95
C VAL A 111 -9.12 -5.12 -4.82
N SER A 112 -9.34 -4.46 -5.94
CA SER A 112 -10.10 -3.21 -6.03
C SER A 112 -11.18 -3.36 -7.09
N VAL A 113 -12.43 -3.10 -6.69
CA VAL A 113 -13.60 -3.19 -7.56
C VAL A 113 -14.37 -1.88 -7.44
N VAL A 114 -14.38 -1.10 -8.53
CA VAL A 114 -14.92 0.27 -8.57
C VAL A 114 -15.92 0.40 -9.72
N GLY A 115 -17.02 1.10 -9.50
CA GLY A 115 -18.14 1.18 -10.46
C GLY A 115 -18.96 -0.11 -10.46
N GLY A 116 -20.09 -0.11 -11.16
CA GLY A 116 -21.10 -1.16 -11.07
C GLY A 116 -21.82 -1.21 -9.72
N ASN A 117 -22.62 -2.25 -9.54
CA ASN A 117 -23.45 -2.49 -8.37
C ASN A 117 -22.59 -2.56 -7.08
N PRO A 118 -22.79 -1.66 -6.10
CA PRO A 118 -21.96 -1.59 -4.89
C PRO A 118 -21.93 -2.89 -4.08
N ARG A 119 -23.02 -3.65 -4.06
CA ARG A 119 -23.08 -4.92 -3.33
C ARG A 119 -22.20 -5.98 -3.99
N LEU A 120 -22.21 -6.05 -5.32
CA LEU A 120 -21.34 -6.95 -6.07
C LEU A 120 -19.86 -6.54 -5.94
N ASN A 121 -19.56 -5.23 -5.85
CA ASN A 121 -18.21 -4.72 -5.60
C ASN A 121 -17.64 -5.28 -4.31
N THR A 122 -18.38 -5.11 -3.20
CA THR A 122 -17.95 -5.60 -1.89
C THR A 122 -17.74 -7.11 -1.92
N GLN A 123 -18.64 -7.86 -2.54
CA GLN A 123 -18.54 -9.31 -2.64
C GLN A 123 -17.37 -9.80 -3.51
N LEU A 124 -17.03 -9.09 -4.59
CA LEU A 124 -15.89 -9.44 -5.45
C LEU A 124 -14.56 -8.99 -4.85
N ALA A 125 -14.52 -7.85 -4.16
CA ALA A 125 -13.35 -7.41 -3.42
C ALA A 125 -13.01 -8.39 -2.29
N ALA A 126 -14.05 -8.91 -1.63
CA ALA A 126 -13.96 -9.93 -0.59
C ALA A 126 -13.49 -11.30 -1.15
N ASP A 127 -14.08 -11.72 -2.27
CA ASP A 127 -13.78 -13.00 -2.91
C ASP A 127 -13.76 -12.87 -4.43
N PRO A 128 -12.58 -12.68 -5.03
CA PRO A 128 -12.39 -12.55 -6.47
C PRO A 128 -12.38 -13.91 -7.21
N THR A 129 -12.82 -15.00 -6.61
CA THR A 129 -12.82 -16.34 -7.24
C THR A 129 -14.14 -16.68 -7.96
N HIS A 130 -15.14 -15.82 -7.86
CA HIS A 130 -16.48 -16.04 -8.43
C HIS A 130 -16.66 -15.35 -9.80
N TYR A 131 -16.40 -16.07 -10.89
CA TYR A 131 -16.52 -15.53 -12.24
C TYR A 131 -17.95 -15.10 -12.63
N ASP A 132 -18.97 -15.87 -12.27
CA ASP A 132 -20.36 -15.49 -12.57
C ASP A 132 -20.73 -14.14 -11.93
N ARG A 133 -20.29 -13.93 -10.68
CA ARG A 133 -20.46 -12.65 -9.97
C ARG A 133 -19.71 -11.52 -10.66
N PHE A 134 -18.53 -11.78 -11.20
CA PHE A 134 -17.77 -10.81 -11.99
C PHE A 134 -18.54 -10.41 -13.27
N ILE A 135 -19.20 -11.36 -13.94
CA ILE A 135 -20.03 -11.08 -15.10
C ILE A 135 -21.27 -10.25 -14.73
N ASP A 136 -21.97 -10.59 -13.66
CA ASP A 136 -23.11 -9.82 -13.16
C ASP A 136 -22.70 -8.38 -12.83
N TRP A 137 -21.55 -8.23 -12.15
CA TRP A 137 -20.98 -6.92 -11.85
C TRP A 137 -20.65 -6.14 -13.11
N ALA A 138 -19.95 -6.75 -14.07
CA ALA A 138 -19.60 -6.10 -15.33
C ALA A 138 -20.84 -5.68 -16.15
N GLY A 139 -21.94 -6.43 -16.04
CA GLY A 139 -23.22 -6.08 -16.65
C GLY A 139 -23.90 -4.85 -16.02
N SER A 140 -23.65 -4.58 -14.74
CA SER A 140 -24.25 -3.45 -14.00
C SER A 140 -23.60 -2.08 -14.25
N VAL A 141 -22.47 -2.05 -14.97
CA VAL A 141 -21.65 -0.84 -15.17
C VAL A 141 -22.38 0.26 -15.93
N GLY A 142 -23.32 -0.12 -16.80
CA GLY A 142 -24.14 0.85 -17.55
C GLY A 142 -25.10 1.66 -16.66
N GLU A 143 -25.46 1.14 -15.49
CA GLU A 143 -26.38 1.78 -14.55
C GLU A 143 -25.62 2.59 -13.49
N ASP A 144 -24.52 2.03 -12.95
CA ASP A 144 -23.78 2.61 -11.83
C ASP A 144 -22.30 2.84 -12.17
N SER A 145 -21.99 3.78 -13.08
CA SER A 145 -20.59 4.09 -13.41
C SER A 145 -19.85 4.87 -12.31
N SER A 146 -18.55 4.64 -12.17
CA SER A 146 -17.65 5.40 -11.29
C SER A 146 -16.37 5.81 -12.03
N ILE A 147 -15.54 6.66 -11.43
CA ILE A 147 -14.26 7.05 -12.02
C ILE A 147 -13.37 5.80 -12.12
N ALA A 148 -13.05 5.40 -13.35
CA ALA A 148 -12.26 4.19 -13.65
C ALA A 148 -10.78 4.51 -13.92
N THR A 149 -10.53 5.63 -14.60
CA THR A 149 -9.18 6.12 -14.88
C THR A 149 -9.13 7.63 -14.76
N MET A 150 -7.94 8.15 -14.40
CA MET A 150 -7.68 9.57 -14.26
C MET A 150 -6.39 9.89 -15.01
N ARG A 151 -6.36 11.03 -15.68
CA ARG A 151 -5.13 11.64 -16.16
C ARG A 151 -4.88 12.87 -15.32
N VAL A 152 -3.66 12.97 -14.83
CA VAL A 152 -3.22 14.07 -14.01
C VAL A 152 -2.09 14.81 -14.71
N THR A 153 -1.86 16.05 -14.30
CA THR A 153 -0.66 16.83 -14.62
C THR A 153 -0.15 17.47 -13.35
N GLU A 154 1.12 17.78 -13.32
CA GLU A 154 1.79 18.41 -12.20
C GLU A 154 1.22 19.81 -11.93
N LEU A 155 1.03 20.14 -10.65
CA LEU A 155 0.44 21.42 -10.24
C LEU A 155 1.19 22.62 -10.83
N TRP A 156 2.52 22.60 -10.80
CA TRP A 156 3.35 23.68 -11.33
C TRP A 156 3.29 23.82 -12.85
N VAL A 157 2.93 22.77 -13.60
CA VAL A 157 2.72 22.86 -15.05
C VAL A 157 1.49 23.71 -15.33
N LEU A 158 0.39 23.49 -14.61
CA LEU A 158 -0.80 24.36 -14.71
C LEU A 158 -0.52 25.76 -14.21
N MET A 159 0.25 25.91 -13.11
CA MET A 159 0.59 27.23 -12.59
C MET A 159 1.33 28.09 -13.62
N LYS A 160 2.23 27.52 -14.43
CA LYS A 160 2.95 28.26 -15.50
C LYS A 160 2.02 28.84 -16.55
N GLU A 161 0.89 28.19 -16.78
CA GLU A 161 -0.13 28.61 -17.73
C GLU A 161 -1.24 29.46 -17.07
N ALA A 162 -1.21 29.68 -15.75
CA ALA A 162 -2.28 30.37 -15.02
C ALA A 162 -2.53 31.81 -15.49
N GLY A 163 -3.72 32.37 -15.24
CA GLY A 163 -4.08 33.72 -15.69
C GLY A 163 -3.38 34.82 -14.89
N ARG A 164 -3.21 34.61 -13.58
CA ARG A 164 -2.51 35.52 -12.67
C ARG A 164 -0.99 35.38 -12.76
N LYS A 165 -0.30 36.51 -12.88
CA LYS A 165 1.16 36.55 -13.03
C LYS A 165 1.87 36.01 -11.79
N GLU A 166 1.31 36.27 -10.63
CA GLU A 166 1.82 35.85 -9.33
C GLU A 166 1.84 34.32 -9.22
N VAL A 167 0.79 33.64 -9.69
CA VAL A 167 0.71 32.17 -9.73
C VAL A 167 1.75 31.62 -10.69
N ARG A 168 1.86 32.18 -11.90
CA ARG A 168 2.86 31.78 -12.89
C ARG A 168 4.28 31.88 -12.35
N ASN A 169 4.59 32.97 -11.67
CA ASN A 169 5.91 33.21 -11.10
C ASN A 169 6.25 32.25 -9.95
N ALA A 170 5.25 31.82 -9.17
CA ALA A 170 5.45 30.87 -8.08
C ALA A 170 5.60 29.41 -8.53
N ALA A 171 5.34 29.08 -9.80
CA ALA A 171 5.40 27.70 -10.28
C ALA A 171 6.78 27.03 -10.10
N GLY A 172 7.86 27.79 -10.29
CA GLY A 172 9.22 27.28 -10.08
C GLY A 172 9.47 26.90 -8.61
N LEU A 173 8.99 27.74 -7.69
CA LEU A 173 9.10 27.52 -6.25
C LEU A 173 8.48 26.17 -5.83
N VAL A 174 7.26 25.90 -6.31
CA VAL A 174 6.54 24.65 -6.02
C VAL A 174 7.24 23.45 -6.65
N MET A 175 7.70 23.58 -7.90
CA MET A 175 8.43 22.51 -8.60
C MET A 175 9.73 22.14 -7.89
N ASP A 176 10.52 23.14 -7.47
CA ASP A 176 11.79 22.93 -6.79
C ASP A 176 11.59 22.26 -5.42
N ALA A 177 10.58 22.69 -4.67
CA ALA A 177 10.21 22.07 -3.40
C ALA A 177 9.80 20.60 -3.57
N TYR A 178 8.95 20.29 -4.58
CA TYR A 178 8.55 18.92 -4.88
C TYR A 178 9.77 18.05 -5.22
N ASN A 179 10.60 18.52 -6.14
CA ASN A 179 11.79 17.80 -6.59
C ASN A 179 12.75 17.53 -5.44
N TYR A 180 12.95 18.50 -4.55
CA TYR A 180 13.78 18.32 -3.36
C TYR A 180 13.21 17.21 -2.46
N ILE A 181 11.93 17.29 -2.09
CA ILE A 181 11.28 16.34 -1.17
C ILE A 181 11.38 14.91 -1.69
N VAL A 182 11.09 14.67 -2.98
CA VAL A 182 11.11 13.32 -3.55
C VAL A 182 12.51 12.77 -3.81
N SER A 183 13.53 13.63 -3.83
CA SER A 183 14.93 13.22 -4.05
C SER A 183 15.79 13.22 -2.79
N HIS A 184 15.29 13.73 -1.67
CA HIS A 184 15.98 13.76 -0.37
C HIS A 184 15.15 13.05 0.69
N THR A 185 14.57 11.91 0.31
CA THR A 185 13.82 11.06 1.23
C THR A 185 14.70 10.60 2.38
N GLN A 186 14.10 10.43 3.56
CA GLN A 186 14.80 9.89 4.71
C GLN A 186 14.23 8.51 5.02
N VAL A 187 15.07 7.65 5.57
CA VAL A 187 14.60 6.33 6.03
C VAL A 187 13.89 6.51 7.36
N TYR A 188 12.69 5.96 7.46
CA TYR A 188 11.92 5.85 8.68
C TYR A 188 11.83 4.38 9.08
N LYS A 189 11.96 4.13 10.39
CA LYS A 189 11.86 2.79 10.99
C LYS A 189 10.75 2.82 12.02
N THR A 190 9.62 2.22 11.68
CA THR A 190 8.41 2.24 12.51
C THR A 190 8.25 0.91 13.22
N ALA A 191 8.17 0.93 14.55
CA ALA A 191 7.96 -0.28 15.34
C ALA A 191 6.50 -0.72 15.28
N ILE A 192 6.28 -2.02 15.05
CA ILE A 192 4.96 -2.64 15.02
C ILE A 192 4.91 -3.71 16.10
N VAL A 193 3.88 -3.65 16.94
CA VAL A 193 3.49 -4.74 17.83
C VAL A 193 2.21 -5.34 17.28
N PHE A 194 2.26 -6.62 16.89
CA PHE A 194 1.11 -7.33 16.35
C PHE A 194 0.61 -8.37 17.34
N ASP A 195 -0.47 -8.04 18.03
CA ASP A 195 -1.09 -8.85 19.07
C ASP A 195 -2.21 -9.71 18.48
N ILE A 196 -2.07 -11.02 18.68
CA ILE A 196 -2.87 -12.06 18.05
C ILE A 196 -3.59 -12.84 19.15
N GLN A 197 -4.91 -13.00 19.03
CA GLN A 197 -5.76 -13.83 19.87
C GLN A 197 -6.77 -14.58 19.00
N THR A 198 -6.27 -15.58 18.27
CA THR A 198 -7.01 -16.31 17.22
C THR A 198 -6.21 -17.57 16.86
N ASP A 199 -6.73 -18.42 15.97
CA ASP A 199 -6.04 -19.61 15.45
C ASP A 199 -5.05 -19.30 14.31
N TRP A 200 -5.25 -18.18 13.62
CA TRP A 200 -4.27 -17.55 12.74
C TRP A 200 -4.54 -16.06 12.60
N ALA A 201 -3.51 -15.28 12.32
CA ALA A 201 -3.63 -13.89 11.91
C ALA A 201 -2.48 -13.47 11.01
N GLU A 202 -2.71 -12.43 10.25
CA GLU A 202 -1.81 -11.92 9.24
C GLU A 202 -1.83 -10.39 9.21
N PHE A 203 -0.64 -9.82 9.08
CA PHE A 203 -0.41 -8.42 8.72
C PHE A 203 0.15 -8.38 7.30
N ASN A 204 -0.54 -7.71 6.38
CA ASN A 204 -0.02 -7.44 5.03
C ASN A 204 0.24 -5.96 4.83
N LEU A 205 1.45 -5.63 4.42
CA LEU A 205 1.84 -4.31 3.99
C LEU A 205 1.44 -4.11 2.53
N LEU A 206 0.65 -3.07 2.26
CA LEU A 206 0.11 -2.76 0.94
C LEU A 206 0.86 -1.61 0.25
N SER A 207 1.76 -0.93 0.98
CA SER A 207 2.60 0.14 0.47
C SER A 207 3.84 -0.41 -0.26
N PRO A 208 3.94 -0.28 -1.60
CA PRO A 208 5.04 -0.87 -2.37
C PRO A 208 6.39 -0.22 -2.12
N PHE A 209 6.41 0.96 -1.49
CA PHE A 209 7.63 1.69 -1.11
C PHE A 209 8.12 1.29 0.30
N ALA A 210 7.48 0.33 0.97
CA ALA A 210 7.81 -0.03 2.34
C ALA A 210 8.10 -1.53 2.44
N VAL A 211 8.97 -1.89 3.40
CA VAL A 211 9.32 -3.29 3.68
C VAL A 211 9.24 -3.60 5.16
N ILE A 212 8.90 -4.84 5.48
CA ILE A 212 8.92 -5.41 6.82
C ILE A 212 10.27 -6.07 7.07
N ILE A 213 10.88 -5.76 8.21
CA ILE A 213 12.06 -6.47 8.72
C ILE A 213 11.77 -6.98 10.14
N PRO A 214 12.30 -8.16 10.53
CA PRO A 214 12.15 -8.67 11.89
C PRO A 214 12.76 -7.72 12.93
N ASP A 215 12.21 -7.76 14.14
CA ASP A 215 12.88 -7.16 15.30
C ASP A 215 13.96 -8.12 15.82
N PRO A 216 15.27 -7.77 15.74
CA PRO A 216 16.34 -8.66 16.17
C PRO A 216 16.32 -8.92 17.68
N ASP A 217 15.76 -8.01 18.48
CA ASP A 217 15.65 -8.16 19.93
C ASP A 217 14.42 -9.01 20.32
N ASN A 218 13.49 -9.22 19.40
CA ASN A 218 12.26 -9.98 19.60
C ASN A 218 12.02 -10.92 18.40
N PRO A 219 12.89 -11.93 18.21
CA PRO A 219 12.82 -12.80 17.04
C PRO A 219 11.49 -13.55 16.98
N PHE A 220 10.99 -13.76 15.77
CA PHE A 220 9.80 -14.57 15.55
C PHE A 220 10.00 -16.00 16.09
N PRO A 221 8.93 -16.67 16.56
CA PRO A 221 9.00 -17.99 17.19
C PRO A 221 9.40 -19.14 16.23
N GLY A 222 9.64 -18.86 14.95
CA GLY A 222 10.17 -19.79 13.93
C GLY A 222 9.21 -20.89 13.45
N THR A 223 8.17 -21.24 14.23
CA THR A 223 7.17 -22.26 13.89
C THR A 223 5.82 -21.61 13.56
N ASN A 224 5.08 -22.20 12.61
CA ASN A 224 3.78 -21.71 12.15
C ASN A 224 3.79 -20.25 11.68
N MET A 225 4.88 -19.83 11.03
CA MET A 225 5.05 -18.46 10.55
C MET A 225 5.19 -18.45 9.03
N VAL A 226 4.56 -17.48 8.37
CA VAL A 226 4.93 -17.07 7.01
C VAL A 226 5.45 -15.65 7.12
N VAL A 227 6.71 -15.42 6.72
CA VAL A 227 7.35 -14.12 6.83
C VAL A 227 7.95 -13.75 5.49
N ALA A 228 7.64 -12.54 5.03
CA ALA A 228 8.20 -11.90 3.86
C ALA A 228 8.35 -10.40 4.12
N ASN A 229 9.03 -9.69 3.22
CA ASN A 229 9.19 -8.24 3.28
C ASN A 229 7.88 -7.44 3.22
N THR A 230 6.75 -8.09 2.98
CA THR A 230 5.42 -7.45 2.86
C THR A 230 4.36 -8.16 3.68
N ARG A 231 4.72 -9.24 4.42
CA ARG A 231 3.76 -10.05 5.16
C ARG A 231 4.35 -10.71 6.38
N VAL A 232 3.58 -10.68 7.46
CA VAL A 232 3.83 -11.48 8.68
C VAL A 232 2.54 -12.21 9.02
N GLN A 233 2.56 -13.54 8.91
CA GLN A 233 1.47 -14.41 9.35
C GLN A 233 1.96 -15.31 10.47
N TRP A 234 1.10 -15.52 11.46
CA TRP A 234 1.20 -16.61 12.42
C TRP A 234 -0.02 -17.51 12.36
N GLY A 235 0.21 -18.80 12.56
CA GLY A 235 -0.83 -19.83 12.49
C GLY A 235 -1.16 -20.22 11.06
N LYS A 236 -2.16 -21.10 10.93
CA LYS A 236 -2.66 -21.57 9.65
C LYS A 236 -4.18 -21.43 9.59
N GLU A 237 -4.66 -20.96 8.44
CA GLU A 237 -6.09 -20.92 8.13
C GLU A 237 -6.72 -22.30 8.37
N TYR A 238 -7.90 -22.33 9.01
CA TYR A 238 -8.64 -23.55 9.39
C TYR A 238 -7.95 -24.48 10.40
N SER A 239 -6.91 -24.03 11.12
CA SER A 239 -6.30 -24.85 12.17
C SER A 239 -7.22 -25.02 13.39
N HIS A 240 -8.10 -24.06 13.67
CA HIS A 240 -8.96 -24.00 14.87
C HIS A 240 -8.19 -24.05 16.21
N ALA A 241 -6.86 -23.93 16.17
CA ALA A 241 -5.98 -23.98 17.33
C ALA A 241 -5.78 -22.57 17.89
N PHE A 242 -6.73 -22.12 18.72
CA PHE A 242 -6.64 -20.81 19.36
C PHE A 242 -5.39 -20.67 20.21
N ASP A 243 -4.66 -19.57 20.00
CA ASP A 243 -3.53 -19.18 20.84
C ASP A 243 -3.48 -17.67 21.02
N LYS A 244 -2.55 -17.22 21.88
CA LYS A 244 -2.16 -15.83 22.02
C LYS A 244 -0.69 -15.65 21.66
N MET A 245 -0.43 -14.73 20.74
CA MET A 245 0.92 -14.45 20.27
C MET A 245 1.11 -12.94 20.12
N THR A 246 2.31 -12.47 20.42
CA THR A 246 2.72 -11.09 20.13
C THR A 246 3.94 -11.17 19.23
N LEU A 247 3.83 -10.59 18.04
CA LEU A 247 4.94 -10.48 17.09
C LEU A 247 5.43 -9.04 17.08
N ARG A 248 6.74 -8.86 16.93
CA ARG A 248 7.38 -7.55 16.86
C ARG A 248 8.23 -7.48 15.61
N PHE A 249 8.08 -6.40 14.88
CA PHE A 249 8.82 -6.14 13.64
C PHE A 249 8.87 -4.65 13.36
N PHE A 250 9.65 -4.28 12.35
CA PHE A 250 9.73 -2.92 11.87
C PHE A 250 9.20 -2.81 10.45
N VAL A 251 8.59 -1.67 10.14
CA VAL A 251 8.34 -1.24 8.76
C VAL A 251 9.37 -0.17 8.42
N ILE A 252 10.12 -0.37 7.34
CA ILE A 252 11.09 0.57 6.79
C ILE A 252 10.47 1.25 5.57
N ASN A 253 10.44 2.58 5.57
CA ASN A 253 9.85 3.37 4.48
C ASN A 253 10.46 4.78 4.38
N ASP A 254 9.95 5.60 3.45
CA ASP A 254 10.40 6.96 3.12
C ASP A 254 9.79 8.07 4.01
N GLY A 255 8.96 7.70 4.99
CA GLY A 255 8.19 8.62 5.84
C GLY A 255 6.76 8.88 5.35
N SER A 256 6.38 8.37 4.17
CA SER A 256 5.01 8.43 3.69
C SER A 256 4.09 7.54 4.54
N PRO A 257 2.80 7.90 4.74
CA PRO A 257 1.84 7.04 5.43
C PRO A 257 1.72 5.68 4.76
N ILE A 258 1.58 4.61 5.55
CA ILE A 258 1.46 3.25 5.03
C ILE A 258 0.00 2.79 4.96
N ASP A 259 -0.24 1.93 3.97
CA ASP A 259 -1.47 1.15 3.85
C ASP A 259 -1.16 -0.28 4.28
N PHE A 260 -2.03 -0.88 5.08
CA PHE A 260 -1.89 -2.28 5.48
C PHE A 260 -3.26 -2.94 5.66
N SER A 261 -3.26 -4.25 5.82
CA SER A 261 -4.44 -5.01 6.21
C SER A 261 -4.12 -5.99 7.31
N ILE A 262 -5.13 -6.29 8.13
CA ILE A 262 -5.09 -7.34 9.13
C ILE A 262 -6.13 -8.37 8.75
N SER A 263 -5.72 -9.62 8.55
CA SER A 263 -6.62 -10.77 8.39
C SER A 263 -6.54 -11.66 9.62
N ARG A 264 -7.62 -12.37 9.93
CA ARG A 264 -7.67 -13.19 11.14
C ARG A 264 -8.67 -14.34 11.05
N GLY A 265 -8.37 -15.39 11.78
CA GLY A 265 -9.22 -16.55 11.93
C GLY A 265 -10.21 -16.50 13.10
N SER A 266 -10.46 -17.64 13.72
CA SER A 266 -11.52 -17.84 14.69
C SER A 266 -10.99 -18.06 16.11
N ARG A 267 -11.88 -17.87 17.09
CA ARG A 267 -11.58 -18.24 18.48
C ARG A 267 -11.96 -19.70 18.71
N ALA A 268 -11.02 -20.59 18.39
CA ALA A 268 -11.23 -22.04 18.44
C ALA A 268 -12.47 -22.45 17.62
N ASN A 269 -13.40 -23.21 18.22
CA ASN A 269 -14.65 -23.64 17.56
C ASN A 269 -15.71 -22.52 17.44
N GLN A 270 -15.42 -21.30 17.93
CA GLN A 270 -16.31 -20.15 17.76
C GLN A 270 -15.90 -19.37 16.51
N GLY A 271 -16.47 -19.79 15.37
CA GLY A 271 -16.25 -19.17 14.07
C GLY A 271 -16.34 -17.65 14.13
N GLY A 272 -15.34 -16.96 13.58
CA GLY A 272 -15.39 -15.52 13.38
C GLY A 272 -15.15 -14.64 14.61
N ARG A 273 -14.77 -15.19 15.78
CA ARG A 273 -14.54 -14.42 17.02
C ARG A 273 -13.07 -14.22 17.42
N GLY A 274 -12.16 -14.42 16.47
CA GLY A 274 -10.74 -14.14 16.68
C GLY A 274 -10.49 -12.63 16.77
N ARG A 275 -9.34 -12.25 17.34
CA ARG A 275 -8.90 -10.85 17.42
C ARG A 275 -7.45 -10.75 16.95
N ALA A 276 -7.16 -9.73 16.14
CA ALA A 276 -5.80 -9.34 15.80
C ALA A 276 -5.70 -7.82 15.83
N GLU A 277 -4.59 -7.30 16.35
CA GLU A 277 -4.40 -5.86 16.58
C GLU A 277 -2.96 -5.47 16.26
N ALA A 278 -2.78 -4.45 15.42
CA ALA A 278 -1.49 -3.81 15.23
C ALA A 278 -1.42 -2.53 16.06
N ILE A 279 -0.34 -2.36 16.82
CA ILE A 279 -0.02 -1.12 17.52
C ILE A 279 1.13 -0.46 16.78
N ILE A 280 0.87 0.75 16.28
CA ILE A 280 1.82 1.55 15.48
C ILE A 280 1.85 2.95 16.07
N GLU A 281 3.02 3.42 16.50
CA GLU A 281 3.17 4.74 17.16
C GLU A 281 2.18 4.95 18.33
N GLY A 282 1.90 3.88 19.08
CA GLY A 282 0.97 3.90 20.22
C GLY A 282 -0.52 3.93 19.84
N LEU A 283 -0.85 3.97 18.55
CA LEU A 283 -2.22 3.86 18.06
C LEU A 283 -2.59 2.39 17.80
N SER A 284 -3.80 2.01 18.21
CA SER A 284 -4.35 0.67 18.03
C SER A 284 -5.16 0.57 16.75
N TYR A 285 -4.89 -0.47 15.96
CA TYR A 285 -5.62 -0.85 14.75
C TYR A 285 -6.15 -2.27 14.92
N LEU A 286 -7.40 -2.36 15.35
CA LEU A 286 -8.06 -3.60 15.76
C LEU A 286 -8.86 -4.21 14.61
N ASN A 287 -8.74 -5.52 14.46
CA ASN A 287 -9.67 -6.34 13.72
C ASN A 287 -10.26 -7.44 14.62
N ASP A 288 -11.50 -7.23 15.06
CA ASP A 288 -12.32 -8.18 15.82
C ASP A 288 -13.71 -8.43 15.18
N GLU A 289 -13.95 -7.85 13.99
CA GLU A 289 -15.22 -7.91 13.29
C GLU A 289 -15.26 -9.07 12.29
N ILE A 290 -16.44 -9.68 12.11
CA ILE A 290 -16.69 -10.59 10.99
C ILE A 290 -17.03 -9.71 9.79
N THR A 291 -16.12 -9.63 8.81
CA THR A 291 -16.29 -8.74 7.66
C THR A 291 -16.97 -9.44 6.46
N ASP A 292 -17.45 -10.68 6.63
CA ASP A 292 -18.06 -11.55 5.61
C ASP A 292 -17.21 -11.78 4.34
N ASN A 293 -15.97 -11.28 4.34
CA ASN A 293 -14.94 -11.73 3.41
C ASN A 293 -14.28 -12.98 4.00
N VAL A 294 -13.90 -13.93 3.13
CA VAL A 294 -13.45 -15.28 3.51
C VAL A 294 -12.35 -15.28 4.59
N TRP A 295 -11.55 -14.20 4.67
CA TRP A 295 -10.38 -14.07 5.56
C TRP A 295 -10.58 -13.14 6.77
N ASN A 296 -11.80 -12.62 6.98
CA ASN A 296 -12.11 -11.55 7.93
C ASN A 296 -11.07 -10.41 7.90
N THR A 297 -10.72 -9.92 6.72
CA THR A 297 -9.72 -8.88 6.51
C THR A 297 -10.31 -7.50 6.78
N MET A 298 -9.55 -6.65 7.47
CA MET A 298 -9.81 -5.21 7.61
C MET A 298 -8.63 -4.43 7.02
N TRP A 299 -8.93 -3.36 6.29
CA TRP A 299 -7.94 -2.51 5.62
C TRP A 299 -7.78 -1.17 6.34
N PHE A 300 -6.54 -0.74 6.46
CA PHE A 300 -6.14 0.50 7.12
C PHE A 300 -5.33 1.32 6.13
N TYR A 301 -5.92 2.43 5.66
CA TYR A 301 -5.30 3.31 4.70
C TYR A 301 -4.72 4.56 5.36
N GLN A 302 -3.60 5.03 4.80
CA GLN A 302 -2.91 6.27 5.13
C GLN A 302 -2.60 6.39 6.62
N LYS A 303 -2.09 5.31 7.21
CA LYS A 303 -1.73 5.30 8.63
C LYS A 303 -0.35 5.88 8.83
N ALA A 304 -0.25 6.75 9.83
CA ALA A 304 0.99 7.42 10.16
C ALA A 304 2.08 6.40 10.54
N VAL A 305 3.30 6.73 10.18
CA VAL A 305 4.54 6.04 10.55
C VAL A 305 5.27 6.84 11.61
N SER A 306 6.43 6.36 12.05
CA SER A 306 7.32 7.11 12.95
C SER A 306 7.45 8.57 12.51
N SER A 307 7.30 9.51 13.44
CA SER A 307 7.49 10.93 13.16
C SER A 307 8.97 11.32 13.02
N THR A 308 9.88 10.41 13.36
CA THR A 308 11.32 10.66 13.41
C THR A 308 12.04 9.73 12.44
N ALA A 309 12.85 10.31 11.56
CA ALA A 309 13.71 9.55 10.66
C ALA A 309 14.71 8.71 11.47
N ALA A 310 15.00 7.51 10.96
CA ALA A 310 16.03 6.65 11.49
C ALA A 310 17.39 7.35 11.39
N SER A 311 18.17 7.29 12.48
CA SER A 311 19.54 7.78 12.45
C SER A 311 20.37 6.88 11.53
N THR A 312 20.97 7.46 10.49
CA THR A 312 21.83 6.75 9.56
C THR A 312 23.06 7.60 9.17
N PRO A 313 24.27 7.02 9.14
CA PRO A 313 25.49 7.68 8.67
C PRO A 313 25.58 7.76 7.14
N LEU A 314 24.60 7.20 6.40
CA LEU A 314 24.65 7.10 4.94
C LEU A 314 24.88 8.45 4.28
N LYS A 315 25.84 8.47 3.35
CA LYS A 315 26.17 9.67 2.58
C LYS A 315 25.08 9.98 1.57
N LEU A 316 24.43 8.96 1.00
CA LEU A 316 23.32 9.12 0.05
C LEU A 316 22.14 9.88 0.68
N ALA A 317 21.91 9.74 1.99
CA ALA A 317 20.91 10.53 2.72
C ALA A 317 21.16 12.06 2.69
N ARG A 318 22.35 12.50 2.25
CA ARG A 318 22.75 13.92 2.18
C ARG A 318 22.81 14.48 0.75
N THR A 319 22.45 13.68 -0.25
CA THR A 319 22.47 14.05 -1.67
C THR A 319 21.19 13.58 -2.35
N SER A 320 20.85 14.13 -3.52
CA SER A 320 19.74 13.63 -4.33
C SER A 320 19.88 12.13 -4.62
N HIS A 321 18.84 11.35 -4.34
CA HIS A 321 18.78 9.89 -4.54
C HIS A 321 17.36 9.43 -4.88
N LYS A 322 17.23 8.18 -5.33
CA LYS A 322 15.93 7.50 -5.39
C LYS A 322 15.70 6.72 -4.11
N TRP A 323 14.44 6.57 -3.73
CA TRP A 323 14.05 5.77 -2.56
C TRP A 323 14.64 4.35 -2.58
N ASP A 324 14.55 3.65 -3.71
CA ASP A 324 15.05 2.27 -3.82
C ASP A 324 16.57 2.17 -3.54
N ASP A 325 17.34 3.20 -3.93
CA ASP A 325 18.78 3.23 -3.73
C ASP A 325 19.13 3.38 -2.24
N ILE A 326 18.48 4.32 -1.53
CA ILE A 326 18.73 4.54 -0.10
C ILE A 326 18.16 3.42 0.77
N LEU A 327 17.01 2.83 0.40
CA LEU A 327 16.45 1.68 1.08
C LEU A 327 17.42 0.51 1.04
N LYS A 328 17.97 0.22 -0.15
CA LYS A 328 18.94 -0.85 -0.33
C LYS A 328 20.20 -0.64 0.51
N GLU A 329 20.78 0.55 0.46
CA GLU A 329 21.99 0.85 1.24
C GLU A 329 21.72 0.75 2.76
N TYR A 330 20.55 1.21 3.22
CA TYR A 330 20.15 1.10 4.62
C TYR A 330 19.99 -0.36 5.08
N LEU A 331 19.38 -1.21 4.25
CA LEU A 331 19.22 -2.62 4.55
C LEU A 331 20.56 -3.36 4.53
N GLU A 332 21.47 -3.01 3.62
CA GLU A 332 22.85 -3.52 3.65
C GLU A 332 23.59 -3.10 4.94
N GLU A 333 23.48 -1.84 5.35
CA GLU A 333 24.11 -1.32 6.57
C GLU A 333 23.60 -2.03 7.84
N THR A 334 22.29 -2.29 7.89
CA THR A 334 21.64 -2.90 9.05
C THR A 334 21.67 -4.43 9.04
N GLY A 335 22.30 -5.06 8.04
CA GLY A 335 22.39 -6.51 7.89
C GLY A 335 21.06 -7.18 7.52
N ALA A 336 20.15 -6.42 6.91
CA ALA A 336 18.82 -6.83 6.48
C ALA A 336 18.65 -6.88 4.94
N SER A 337 19.75 -6.99 4.19
CA SER A 337 19.73 -7.03 2.71
C SER A 337 18.89 -8.15 2.11
N ASP A 338 18.70 -9.24 2.84
CA ASP A 338 17.92 -10.40 2.39
C ASP A 338 16.40 -10.14 2.42
N TRP A 339 15.97 -8.97 2.92
CA TRP A 339 14.57 -8.54 3.02
C TRP A 339 14.14 -7.59 1.90
N LEU A 340 14.95 -7.46 0.84
CA LEU A 340 14.63 -6.68 -0.37
C LEU A 340 13.78 -7.45 -1.37
#